data_AF-A0AAN6JJ51-F1
#
_entry.id   AF-A0AAN6JJ51-F1
#
_cell.length_a   1.000
_cell.length_b   1.000
_cell.length_c   1.000
_cell.angle_alpha   90.00
_cell.angle_beta   90.00
_cell.angle_gamma   90.00
#
_symmetry.space_group_name_H-M   'P 1'
#
loop_
_entity.id
_entity.type
_entity.pdbx_description
1 polymer ?
#
loop_
_entity_poly.entity_id
_entity_poly.type
_entity_poly.pdbx_seq_one_letter_code
_entity_poly.pdbx_strand_id
1 'polypeptide(L)' 'LIDGTVLTSTEISWQLANVLTDLGEYNLETESFTDAAADFQAALDVLEPVTDPLAFSRRLAEAHFQLALALEYHPSSVSI' A
#
# COMPACT_ATOMS: atom_id res chain seq x y z
N LEU A 1 -9.07 8.84 -21.02
CA LEU A 1 -8.50 8.54 -22.36
C LEU A 1 -7.84 7.18 -22.25
N ILE A 2 -8.31 6.18 -22.98
CA ILE A 2 -7.60 4.90 -23.12
C ILE A 2 -6.80 5.06 -24.42
N ASP A 3 -5.51 5.33 -24.30
CA ASP A 3 -4.60 5.64 -25.41
C ASP A 3 -4.07 4.38 -26.13
N GLY A 4 -4.53 3.19 -25.73
CA GLY A 4 -4.11 1.92 -26.31
C GLY A 4 -2.77 1.41 -25.79
N THR A 5 -2.22 2.02 -24.74
CA THR A 5 -0.95 1.57 -24.14
C THR A 5 -1.13 0.20 -23.50
N VAL A 6 -0.28 -0.75 -23.88
CA VAL A 6 -0.22 -2.08 -23.27
C VAL A 6 0.79 -2.03 -22.12
N LEU A 7 0.29 -2.19 -20.90
CA LEU A 7 1.12 -2.24 -19.71
C LEU A 7 1.73 -3.64 -19.54
N THR A 8 2.98 -3.67 -19.08
CA THR A 8 3.63 -4.88 -18.58
C THR A 8 2.97 -5.35 -17.28
N SER A 9 3.14 -6.62 -16.92
CA SER A 9 2.64 -7.14 -15.64
C SER A 9 3.16 -6.34 -14.45
N THR A 10 4.41 -5.87 -14.50
CA THR A 10 5.02 -5.04 -13.45
C THR A 10 4.34 -3.68 -13.34
N GLU A 11 4.07 -3.02 -14.48
CA GLU A 11 3.36 -1.73 -14.47
C GLU A 11 1.92 -1.87 -13.96
N ILE A 12 1.25 -2.99 -14.28
CA ILE A 12 -0.07 -3.29 -13.72
C ILE A 12 0.01 -3.48 -12.20
N SER A 13 1.00 -4.23 -11.70
CA SER A 13 1.21 -4.38 -10.25
C SER A 13 1.48 -3.04 -9.57
N TRP A 14 2.28 -2.16 -10.17
CA TRP A 14 2.52 -0.83 -9.61
C TRP A 14 1.25 0.04 -9.60
N GLN A 15 0.43 -0.01 -10.65
CA GLN A 15 -0.84 0.70 -10.69
C GLN A 15 -1.82 0.16 -9.63
N LEU A 16 -1.92 -1.17 -9.48
CA LEU A 16 -2.74 -1.79 -8.45
C LEU A 16 -2.29 -1.40 -7.05
N ALA A 17 -0.98 -1.43 -6.78
CA ALA A 17 -0.44 -1.02 -5.50
C ALA A 17 -0.76 0.45 -5.18
N ASN A 18 -0.66 1.36 -6.16
CA ASN A 18 -1.05 2.76 -5.95
C ASN A 18 -2.53 2.88 -5.58
N VAL A 19 -3.42 2.17 -6.28
CA VAL A 19 -4.86 2.21 -5.98
C VAL A 19 -5.17 1.66 -4.58
N LEU A 20 -4.46 0.61 -4.16
CA LEU A 20 -4.58 0.07 -2.80
C LEU A 20 -4.04 1.06 -1.75
N THR A 21 -2.95 1.77 -2.04
CA THR A 21 -2.45 2.84 -1.19
C THR A 21 -3.46 3.98 -1.07
N ASP A 22 -4.03 4.46 -2.19
CA ASP A 22 -5.05 5.52 -2.18
C ASP A 22 -6.29 5.12 -1.35
N LEU A 23 -6.68 3.84 -1.42
CA LEU A 23 -7.78 3.31 -0.61
C LEU A 23 -7.43 3.25 0.88
N GLY A 24 -6.21 2.83 1.21
CA GLY A 24 -5.71 2.85 2.57
C GLY A 24 -5.65 4.26 3.16
N GLU A 25 -5.22 5.25 2.37
CA GLU A 25 -5.23 6.67 2.77
C GLU A 25 -6.66 7.16 3.04
N TYR A 26 -7.62 6.82 2.17
CA TYR A 26 -9.03 7.14 2.40
C TYR A 26 -9.56 6.52 3.70
N ASN A 27 -9.24 5.25 3.95
CA ASN A 27 -9.65 4.57 5.17
C ASN A 27 -8.95 5.17 6.41
N LEU A 28 -7.71 5.63 6.28
CA LEU A 28 -7.00 6.33 7.35
C LEU A 28 -7.65 7.69 7.66
N GLU A 29 -7.98 8.49 6.64
CA GLU A 29 -8.65 9.78 6.78
C GLU A 29 -10.05 9.67 7.40
N THR A 30 -10.72 8.52 7.20
CA THR A 30 -12.04 8.22 7.78
C THR A 30 -11.97 7.45 9.09
N GLU A 31 -10.77 7.33 9.69
CA GLU A 31 -10.51 6.63 10.96
C GLU A 31 -10.89 5.13 10.94
N SER A 32 -11.00 4.54 9.75
CA SER A 32 -11.23 3.12 9.53
C SER A 32 -9.88 2.37 9.55
N PHE A 33 -9.18 2.44 10.67
CA PHE A 33 -7.76 2.02 10.79
C PHE A 33 -7.52 0.53 10.47
N THR A 34 -8.47 -0.35 10.80
CA THR A 34 -8.39 -1.78 10.45
C THR A 34 -8.38 -1.98 8.94
N ASP A 35 -9.26 -1.28 8.23
CA ASP A 35 -9.38 -1.38 6.79
C ASP A 35 -8.18 -0.70 6.11
N ALA A 36 -7.73 0.44 6.63
CA ALA A 36 -6.51 1.10 6.17
C ALA A 36 -5.28 0.18 6.26
N ALA A 37 -5.11 -0.51 7.39
CA ALA A 37 -4.01 -1.46 7.55
C ALA A 37 -4.11 -2.64 6.58
N ALA A 38 -5.33 -3.15 6.32
CA ALA A 38 -5.55 -4.21 5.35
C ALA A 38 -5.20 -3.77 3.92
N ASP A 39 -5.56 -2.55 3.54
CA ASP A 39 -5.27 -2.00 2.20
C ASP A 39 -3.77 -1.74 2.00
N PHE A 40 -3.09 -1.16 3.01
CA PHE A 40 -1.64 -0.97 2.94
C PHE A 40 -0.88 -2.30 2.91
N GLN A 41 -1.34 -3.31 3.65
CA GLN A 41 -0.76 -4.65 3.57
C GLN A 41 -0.97 -5.26 2.17
N ALA A 42 -2.15 -5.12 1.58
CA ALA A 42 -2.41 -5.59 0.22
C ALA A 42 -1.51 -4.87 -0.81
N ALA A 43 -1.24 -3.57 -0.63
CA ALA A 43 -0.30 -2.84 -1.48
C ALA A 43 1.13 -3.40 -1.38
N LEU A 44 1.59 -3.76 -0.17
CA LEU A 44 2.88 -4.43 0.04
C LEU A 44 2.93 -5.80 -0.64
N ASP A 45 1.91 -6.63 -0.46
CA ASP A 45 1.84 -7.98 -1.06
C ASP A 45 1.95 -7.94 -2.59
N VAL A 46 1.49 -6.85 -3.22
CA VAL A 46 1.61 -6.61 -4.66
C VAL A 46 2.99 -6.06 -5.05
N LEU A 47 3.59 -5.18 -4.23
CA LEU A 47 4.86 -4.52 -4.53
C LEU A 47 6.08 -5.41 -4.28
N GLU A 48 6.08 -6.21 -3.21
CA GLU A 48 7.23 -7.03 -2.80
C GLU A 48 7.73 -7.96 -3.92
N PRO A 49 6.88 -8.71 -4.64
CA PRO A 49 7.34 -9.64 -5.67
C PRO A 49 7.88 -8.98 -6.94
N VAL A 50 7.54 -7.70 -7.17
CA VAL A 50 7.88 -6.97 -8.40
C VAL A 50 8.93 -5.87 -8.19
N THR A 51 9.42 -5.73 -6.96
CA THR A 51 10.45 -4.77 -6.59
C THR A 51 11.77 -5.49 -6.38
N ASP A 52 12.87 -4.95 -6.93
CA ASP A 52 14.21 -5.47 -6.65
C ASP A 52 14.55 -5.27 -5.16
N PRO A 53 14.76 -6.34 -4.37
CA PRO A 53 15.03 -6.23 -2.94
C PRO A 53 16.39 -5.60 -2.62
N LEU A 54 17.30 -5.50 -3.60
CA LEU A 54 18.62 -4.89 -3.43
C LEU A 54 18.65 -3.41 -3.82
N ALA A 55 17.59 -2.91 -4.45
CA ALA A 55 17.46 -1.51 -4.86
C ALA A 55 16.55 -0.74 -3.89
N PHE A 56 16.88 0.54 -3.66
CA PHE A 56 15.97 1.41 -2.92
C PHE A 56 14.67 1.63 -3.70
N SER A 57 13.54 1.32 -3.06
CA SER A 57 12.21 1.59 -3.59
C SER A 57 11.46 2.53 -2.65
N ARG A 58 11.27 3.78 -3.10
CA ARG A 58 10.43 4.75 -2.37
C ARG A 58 9.03 4.21 -2.13
N ARG A 59 8.45 3.50 -3.10
CA ARG A 59 7.09 2.94 -2.99
C ARG A 59 6.98 1.91 -1.89
N LEU A 60 7.95 1.00 -1.80
CA LEU A 60 7.98 -0.02 -0.75
C LEU A 60 8.19 0.62 0.63
N ALA A 61 9.09 1.60 0.73
CA ALA A 61 9.31 2.35 1.98
C ALA A 61 8.05 3.10 2.44
N GLU A 62 7.35 3.77 1.52
CA GLU A 62 6.10 4.47 1.79
C GLU A 62 5.01 3.50 2.27
N ALA A 63 4.80 2.38 1.57
CA ALA A 63 3.78 1.41 1.93
C ALA A 63 4.03 0.80 3.34
N HIS A 64 5.28 0.52 3.71
CA HIS A 64 5.61 0.11 5.08
C HIS A 64 5.36 1.21 6.11
N PHE A 65 5.69 2.45 5.80
CA PHE A 65 5.43 3.59 6.69
C PHE A 65 3.93 3.78 6.93
N GLN A 66 3.12 3.76 5.88
CA GLN A 66 1.68 3.92 5.95
C GLN A 66 1.00 2.77 6.70
N LEU A 67 1.45 1.52 6.48
CA LEU A 67 0.97 0.38 7.27
C LEU A 67 1.29 0.55 8.77
N ALA A 68 2.53 0.92 9.10
CA ALA A 68 2.92 1.15 10.49
C ALA A 68 2.07 2.24 11.15
N LEU A 69 1.79 3.32 10.42
CA LEU A 69 0.93 4.42 10.87
C LEU A 69 -0.50 3.94 11.15
N ALA A 70 -1.11 3.18 10.23
CA ALA A 70 -2.46 2.64 10.43
C ALA A 70 -2.52 1.67 11.64
N LEU A 71 -1.48 0.86 11.84
CA LEU A 71 -1.38 -0.06 12.97
C LEU A 71 -1.20 0.67 14.31
N GLU A 72 -0.52 1.82 14.34
CA GLU A 72 -0.37 2.64 15.54
C GLU A 72 -1.74 3.11 16.07
N TYR A 73 -2.63 3.51 15.16
CA TYR A 73 -3.99 3.95 15.49
C TYR A 73 -5.02 2.81 15.60
N HIS A 74 -4.62 1.56 15.31
CA HIS A 74 -5.53 0.42 15.37
C HIS A 74 -6.03 0.19 16.81
N PRO A 75 -7.33 0.01 17.05
CA PRO A 75 -7.94 -0.06 18.40
C PRO A 75 -7.51 -1.27 19.25
N SER A 76 -6.66 -2.14 18.71
CA SER A 76 -6.13 -3.34 19.38
C SER A 76 -4.74 -3.13 19.97
N SER A 77 -4.17 -1.92 19.89
CA SER A 77 -2.93 -1.55 20.58
C SER A 77 -3.20 -1.36 22.10
N VAL A 78 -3.66 -2.42 22.75
CA VAL A 78 -3.75 -2.51 24.21
C VAL A 78 -2.37 -2.85 24.76
N SER A 79 -1.77 -1.82 25.35
CA SER A 79 -0.83 -1.80 26.49
C SER A 79 0.53 -2.46 26.32
N ILE A 80 1.57 -1.61 26.17
CA ILE A 80 2.86 -1.82 26.82
C ILE A 80 2.75 -1.37 28.28
#